data_AF-A0A1W0WQB7-F1
#
_entry.id   AF-A0A1W0WQB7-F1
#
_cell.length_a   1.000
_cell.length_b   1.000
_cell.length_c   1.000
_cell.angle_alpha   90.00
_cell.angle_beta   90.00
_cell.angle_gamma   90.00
#
_symmetry.space_group_name_H-M   'P 1'
#
loop_
_entity.id
_entity.type
_entity.pdbx_description
1 polymer ?
#
loop_
_entity_poly.entity_id
_entity_poly.type
_entity_poly.pdbx_seq_one_letter_code
_entity_poly.pdbx_strand_id
1 'polypeptide(L)'
;MFNLTGSPNGYVNNSEIQPLTNRTEEQVGTTATAWFVFSITCCIIGTGLLMLLLLTSFHVKRLHSGSNVLVVHIMLIELIICGIGFPMTLITTYRSLTGFHVQINCNISELFFVTTINTEFWASLSLAINRFVALALPHSYQRIISKAVLTVMIFVPWVLGLSLNLPLYFGIGGRFFLQTVPFETCTTDLVPSGGTNCSCIQAWEYRS
;
A
#
# COMPACT_ATOMS: atom_id res chain seq x y z
N MET A 1 -6.79 5.86 -40.67
CA MET A 1 -7.93 5.04 -41.16
C MET A 1 -7.52 3.58 -41.07
N PHE A 2 -7.82 2.92 -39.95
CA PHE A 2 -7.69 1.47 -39.84
C PHE A 2 -9.01 0.85 -40.29
N ASN A 3 -8.94 0.04 -41.34
CA ASN A 3 -10.11 -0.51 -42.03
C ASN A 3 -10.54 -1.81 -41.32
N LEU A 4 -11.62 -1.75 -40.54
CA LEU A 4 -12.26 -2.93 -39.96
C LEU A 4 -13.36 -3.42 -40.90
N THR A 5 -13.00 -4.23 -41.91
CA THR A 5 -13.98 -5.09 -42.58
C THR A 5 -14.26 -6.28 -41.67
N GLY A 6 -15.33 -6.17 -40.88
CA GLY A 6 -15.88 -7.27 -40.10
C GLY A 6 -16.47 -8.34 -41.02
N SER A 7 -15.93 -9.56 -40.96
CA SER A 7 -16.59 -10.77 -41.43
C SER A 7 -17.43 -11.35 -40.29
N PRO A 8 -18.75 -11.63 -40.46
CA PRO A 8 -19.60 -12.05 -39.34
C PRO A 8 -19.44 -13.53 -38.92
N ASN A 9 -18.66 -14.34 -39.65
CA ASN A 9 -18.61 -15.81 -39.46
C ASN A 9 -17.17 -16.36 -39.38
N GLY A 10 -16.28 -15.66 -38.67
CA GLY A 10 -14.95 -16.18 -38.38
C GLY A 10 -14.99 -17.14 -37.20
N TYR A 11 -15.08 -18.44 -37.46
CA TYR A 11 -14.64 -19.45 -36.50
C TYR A 11 -13.14 -19.23 -36.29
N VAL A 12 -12.77 -18.51 -35.22
CA VAL A 12 -11.36 -18.34 -34.86
C VAL A 12 -10.85 -19.75 -34.53
N ASN A 13 -9.94 -20.25 -35.37
CA ASN A 13 -9.45 -21.62 -35.27
C ASN A 13 -8.67 -21.78 -33.96
N ASN A 14 -8.99 -22.82 -33.17
CA ASN A 14 -8.31 -23.11 -31.89
C ASN A 14 -6.78 -23.14 -32.03
N SER A 15 -6.26 -23.53 -33.20
CA SER A 15 -4.83 -23.56 -33.55
C SER A 15 -4.15 -22.19 -33.62
N GLU A 16 -4.90 -21.10 -33.83
CA GLU A 16 -4.38 -19.73 -33.86
C GLU A 16 -4.54 -19.03 -32.50
N ILE A 17 -5.56 -19.42 -31.72
CA ILE A 17 -5.79 -18.94 -30.35
C ILE A 17 -4.75 -19.50 -29.39
N GLN A 18 -4.44 -20.80 -29.45
CA GLN A 18 -3.47 -21.45 -28.57
C GLN A 18 -2.07 -20.77 -28.55
N PRO A 19 -1.43 -20.45 -29.69
CA PRO A 19 -0.12 -19.80 -29.67
C PRO A 19 -0.18 -18.33 -29.19
N LEU A 20 -1.31 -17.63 -29.37
CA LEU A 20 -1.49 -16.29 -28.82
C LEU A 20 -1.68 -16.33 -27.30
N THR A 21 -2.55 -17.22 -26.82
CA THR A 21 -2.81 -17.47 -25.39
C THR A 21 -1.54 -17.89 -24.67
N ASN A 22 -0.80 -18.88 -25.22
CA ASN A 22 0.47 -19.33 -24.63
C ASN A 22 1.50 -18.20 -24.56
N ARG A 23 1.61 -17.35 -25.60
CA ARG A 23 2.52 -16.19 -25.56
C ARG A 23 2.09 -15.15 -24.54
N THR A 24 0.80 -14.88 -24.39
CA THR A 24 0.32 -13.95 -23.35
C THR A 24 0.54 -14.50 -21.95
N GLU A 25 0.35 -15.80 -21.72
CA GLU A 25 0.61 -16.44 -20.42
C GLU A 25 2.10 -16.45 -20.07
N GLU A 26 2.96 -16.75 -21.04
CA GLU A 26 4.42 -16.72 -20.88
C GLU A 26 4.95 -15.30 -20.63
N GLN A 27 4.41 -14.30 -21.34
CA GLN A 27 4.76 -12.89 -21.15
C GLN A 27 4.32 -12.39 -19.77
N VAL A 28 3.08 -12.68 -19.35
CA VAL A 28 2.57 -12.29 -18.03
C VAL A 28 3.40 -12.91 -16.92
N GLY A 29 3.77 -14.18 -17.02
CA GLY A 29 4.62 -14.85 -16.03
C GLY A 29 6.02 -14.26 -15.93
N THR A 30 6.66 -13.96 -17.06
CA THR A 30 8.01 -13.38 -17.10
C THR A 30 8.03 -11.96 -16.55
N THR A 31 7.08 -11.12 -16.96
CA THR A 31 6.94 -9.74 -16.46
C THR A 31 6.61 -9.71 -14.96
N ALA A 32 5.71 -10.58 -14.50
CA ALA A 32 5.37 -10.67 -13.08
C ALA A 32 6.56 -11.08 -12.21
N THR A 33 7.35 -12.06 -12.67
CA THR A 33 8.54 -12.53 -11.96
C THR A 33 9.62 -11.45 -11.89
N ALA A 34 9.88 -10.76 -13.01
CA ALA A 34 10.84 -9.66 -13.06
C ALA A 34 10.44 -8.49 -12.15
N TRP A 35 9.17 -8.10 -12.17
CA TRP A 35 8.61 -7.09 -11.26
C TRP A 35 8.78 -7.50 -9.79
N PHE A 36 8.42 -8.73 -9.44
CA PHE A 36 8.52 -9.24 -8.08
C PHE A 36 9.96 -9.20 -7.55
N VAL A 37 10.93 -9.68 -8.34
CA VAL A 37 12.35 -9.65 -7.98
C VAL A 37 12.85 -8.22 -7.80
N PHE A 38 12.45 -7.30 -8.68
CA PHE A 38 12.82 -5.89 -8.58
C PHE A 38 12.26 -5.24 -7.31
N SER A 39 10.97 -5.44 -7.03
CA SER A 39 10.31 -4.91 -5.83
C SER A 39 10.95 -5.43 -4.54
N ILE A 40 11.21 -6.74 -4.45
CA ILE A 40 11.87 -7.34 -3.28
C ILE A 40 13.29 -6.77 -3.08
N THR A 41 14.05 -6.63 -4.17
CA THR A 41 15.40 -6.05 -4.10
C THR A 41 15.35 -4.61 -3.59
N CYS A 42 14.38 -3.82 -4.08
CA CYS A 42 14.15 -2.46 -3.62
C CYS A 42 13.78 -2.41 -2.12
N CYS A 43 12.90 -3.32 -1.66
CA CYS A 43 12.55 -3.42 -0.24
C CYS A 43 13.76 -3.77 0.64
N ILE A 44 14.63 -4.69 0.22
CA ILE A 44 15.84 -5.06 0.96
C ILE A 44 16.81 -3.88 1.07
N ILE A 45 17.01 -3.16 -0.04
CA ILE A 45 17.87 -1.97 -0.05
C ILE A 45 17.28 -0.87 0.83
N GLY A 46 15.97 -0.61 0.71
CA GLY A 46 15.26 0.41 1.50
C GLY A 46 15.29 0.12 3.00
N THR A 47 15.00 -1.11 3.41
CA THR A 47 15.08 -1.53 4.82
C THR A 47 16.51 -1.42 5.36
N GLY A 48 17.52 -1.77 4.57
CA GLY A 48 18.93 -1.58 4.94
C GLY A 48 19.30 -0.12 5.15
N LEU A 49 18.88 0.78 4.26
CA LEU A 49 19.09 2.22 4.38
C LEU A 49 18.41 2.81 5.61
N LEU A 50 17.14 2.44 5.87
CA LEU A 50 16.39 2.86 7.06
C LEU A 50 17.06 2.37 8.35
N MET A 51 17.55 1.13 8.38
CA MET A 51 18.31 0.59 9.51
C MET A 51 19.61 1.37 9.76
N LEU A 52 20.36 1.72 8.70
CA LEU A 52 21.57 2.54 8.81
C LEU A 52 21.27 3.95 9.33
N LEU A 53 20.18 4.57 8.85
CA LEU A 53 19.70 5.87 9.33
C LEU A 53 19.32 5.82 10.82
N LEU A 54 18.63 4.76 11.23
CA LEU A 54 18.24 4.51 12.62
C LEU A 54 19.47 4.31 13.53
N LEU A 55 20.46 3.51 13.10
CA LEU A 55 21.73 3.33 13.79
C LEU A 55 22.52 4.65 13.92
N THR A 56 22.60 5.41 12.83
CA THR A 56 23.28 6.71 12.81
C THR A 56 22.57 7.69 13.75
N SER A 57 21.24 7.71 13.77
CA SER A 57 20.44 8.54 14.68
C SER A 57 20.71 8.21 16.14
N PHE A 58 20.87 6.92 16.48
CA PHE A 58 21.25 6.51 17.83
C PHE A 58 22.68 6.90 18.21
N HIS A 59 23.61 6.89 17.25
CA HIS A 59 25.01 7.25 17.49
C HIS A 59 25.20 8.77 17.63
N VAL A 60 24.48 9.58 16.84
CA VAL A 60 24.53 11.05 16.82
C VAL A 60 23.54 11.67 17.83
N LYS A 61 23.33 11.00 18.97
CA LYS A 61 22.34 11.35 20.02
C LYS A 61 22.49 12.74 20.66
N ARG A 62 23.41 13.60 20.21
CA ARG A 62 23.96 14.71 21.00
C ARG A 62 23.27 16.06 20.91
N LEU A 63 22.19 16.28 20.13
CA LEU A 63 21.67 17.66 20.00
C LEU A 63 20.16 17.95 20.20
N HIS A 64 19.23 16.99 20.28
CA HIS A 64 17.84 17.36 20.63
C HIS A 64 16.99 16.17 21.10
N SER A 65 16.96 15.91 22.41
CA SER A 65 16.34 14.71 23.01
C SER A 65 14.84 14.52 22.68
N GLY A 66 14.13 15.57 22.25
CA GLY A 66 12.73 15.47 21.79
C GLY A 66 12.62 15.00 20.35
N SER A 67 13.30 15.68 19.41
CA SER A 67 13.19 15.39 17.97
C SER A 67 13.66 13.99 17.58
N ASN A 68 14.66 13.44 18.29
CA ASN A 68 15.20 12.12 17.97
C ASN A 68 14.16 11.00 18.17
N VAL A 69 13.25 11.14 19.15
CA VAL A 69 12.22 10.13 19.41
C VAL A 69 11.19 10.09 18.29
N LEU A 70 10.77 11.24 17.76
CA LEU A 70 9.85 11.28 16.60
C LEU A 70 10.46 10.65 15.36
N VAL A 71 11.75 10.95 15.09
CA VAL A 71 12.46 10.37 13.95
C VAL A 71 12.55 8.86 14.08
N VAL A 72 12.91 8.35 15.26
CA VAL A 72 12.93 6.89 15.50
C VAL A 72 11.54 6.28 15.33
N HIS A 73 10.47 6.95 15.80
CA HIS A 73 9.11 6.47 15.62
C HIS A 73 8.73 6.33 14.13
N ILE A 74 9.02 7.34 13.32
CA ILE A 74 8.73 7.31 11.87
C ILE A 74 9.55 6.22 11.18
N MET A 75 10.86 6.14 11.46
CA MET A 75 11.73 5.11 10.87
C MET A 75 11.26 3.70 11.21
N LEU A 76 10.71 3.49 12.42
CA LEU A 76 10.11 2.21 12.80
C LEU A 76 8.82 1.92 12.00
N ILE A 77 7.98 2.93 11.76
CA ILE A 77 6.79 2.77 10.90
C ILE A 77 7.21 2.44 9.46
N GLU A 78 8.16 3.19 8.89
CA GLU A 78 8.69 2.95 7.54
C GLU A 78 9.29 1.54 7.40
N LEU A 79 9.98 1.05 8.43
CA LEU A 79 10.50 -0.33 8.48
C LEU A 79 9.38 -1.38 8.50
N ILE A 80 8.28 -1.14 9.24
CA ILE A 80 7.13 -2.04 9.25
C ILE A 80 6.45 -2.05 7.87
N ILE A 81 6.29 -0.88 7.24
CA ILE A 81 5.69 -0.76 5.91
C ILE A 81 6.56 -1.47 4.87
N CYS A 82 7.86 -1.16 4.80
CA CYS A 82 8.81 -1.77 3.87
C CYS A 82 9.04 -3.27 4.12
N GLY A 83 9.08 -3.69 5.38
CA GLY A 83 9.44 -5.05 5.78
C GLY A 83 8.26 -6.02 5.88
N ILE A 84 7.04 -5.53 6.10
CA ILE A 84 5.84 -6.38 6.27
C ILE A 84 4.76 -5.99 5.27
N GLY A 85 4.47 -4.69 5.14
CA GLY A 85 3.39 -4.23 4.27
C GLY A 85 3.61 -4.53 2.79
N PHE A 86 4.71 -4.02 2.23
CA PHE A 86 5.09 -4.29 0.84
C PHE A 86 5.17 -5.80 0.49
N PRO A 87 5.89 -6.65 1.26
CA PRO A 87 5.94 -8.07 0.93
C PRO A 87 4.58 -8.76 1.05
N MET A 88 3.70 -8.34 1.97
CA MET A 88 2.34 -8.87 2.03
C MET A 88 1.54 -8.56 0.75
N THR A 89 1.62 -7.32 0.23
CA THR A 89 0.99 -6.94 -1.05
C THR A 89 1.61 -7.70 -2.23
N LEU A 90 2.93 -7.89 -2.23
CA LEU A 90 3.62 -8.63 -3.30
C LEU A 90 3.25 -10.13 -3.28
N ILE A 91 3.17 -10.75 -2.10
CA ILE A 91 2.80 -12.16 -1.95
C ILE A 91 1.35 -12.39 -2.34
N THR A 92 0.43 -11.51 -1.94
CA THR A 92 -0.99 -11.61 -2.32
C THR A 92 -1.15 -11.48 -3.84
N THR A 93 -0.50 -10.49 -4.45
CA THR A 93 -0.48 -10.32 -5.91
C THR A 93 0.11 -11.55 -6.61
N TYR A 94 1.24 -12.10 -6.12
CA TYR A 94 1.89 -13.26 -6.73
C TYR A 94 1.07 -14.56 -6.59
N ARG A 95 0.41 -14.77 -5.45
CA ARG A 95 -0.46 -15.93 -5.22
C ARG A 95 -1.73 -15.88 -6.08
N SER A 96 -2.26 -14.69 -6.28
CA SER A 96 -3.34 -14.43 -7.23
C SER A 96 -2.99 -14.86 -8.65
N LEU A 97 -1.81 -14.43 -9.12
CA LEU A 97 -1.28 -14.77 -10.44
C LEU A 97 -1.07 -16.29 -10.62
N THR A 98 -0.88 -17.03 -9.55
CA THR A 98 -0.66 -18.50 -9.57
C THR A 98 -1.93 -19.31 -9.27
N GLY A 99 -3.10 -18.68 -9.16
CA GLY A 99 -4.39 -19.35 -9.04
C GLY A 99 -4.69 -19.93 -7.64
N PHE A 100 -3.90 -19.59 -6.62
CA PHE A 100 -4.14 -20.02 -5.24
C PHE A 100 -4.85 -18.93 -4.44
N HIS A 101 -6.17 -19.07 -4.30
CA HIS A 101 -7.01 -18.18 -3.51
C HIS A 101 -6.77 -18.42 -2.01
N VAL A 102 -6.09 -17.49 -1.34
CA VAL A 102 -5.84 -17.60 0.10
C VAL A 102 -6.95 -16.85 0.86
N GLN A 103 -7.67 -17.58 1.72
CA GLN A 103 -8.64 -17.02 2.67
C GLN A 103 -7.96 -16.30 3.85
N ILE A 104 -7.00 -15.42 3.59
CA ILE A 104 -6.60 -14.43 4.60
C ILE A 104 -7.73 -13.39 4.59
N ASN A 105 -8.12 -12.89 5.76
CA ASN A 105 -9.05 -11.76 5.89
C ASN A 105 -8.42 -10.51 5.27
N CYS A 106 -8.45 -10.45 3.94
CA CYS A 106 -7.82 -9.45 3.07
C CYS A 106 -8.20 -8.04 3.52
N ASN A 107 -9.46 -7.90 3.95
CA ASN A 107 -10.03 -6.68 4.50
C ASN A 107 -9.28 -6.16 5.74
N ILE A 108 -8.91 -7.05 6.68
CA ILE A 108 -8.22 -6.65 7.93
C ILE A 108 -6.76 -6.32 7.66
N SER A 109 -6.07 -7.13 6.85
CA SER A 109 -4.66 -6.90 6.51
C SER A 109 -4.47 -5.63 5.68
N GLU A 110 -5.34 -5.41 4.69
CA GLU A 110 -5.30 -4.18 3.88
C GLU A 110 -5.62 -2.97 4.74
N LEU A 111 -6.67 -3.04 5.57
CA LEU A 111 -7.02 -1.94 6.46
C LEU A 111 -5.87 -1.59 7.42
N PHE A 112 -5.19 -2.61 7.97
CA PHE A 112 -4.04 -2.37 8.82
C PHE A 112 -2.90 -1.69 8.05
N PHE A 113 -2.62 -2.14 6.83
CA PHE A 113 -1.59 -1.55 5.98
C PHE A 113 -1.90 -0.10 5.61
N VAL A 114 -3.11 0.17 5.12
CA VAL A 114 -3.57 1.53 4.77
C VAL A 114 -3.60 2.44 6.00
N THR A 115 -4.03 1.93 7.16
CA THR A 115 -3.98 2.69 8.41
C THR A 115 -2.55 3.03 8.81
N THR A 116 -1.62 2.11 8.63
CA THR A 116 -0.19 2.31 8.93
C THR A 116 0.42 3.37 8.02
N ILE A 117 0.14 3.34 6.72
CA ILE A 117 0.57 4.38 5.76
C ILE A 117 -0.02 5.75 6.11
N ASN A 118 -1.32 5.81 6.43
CA ASN A 118 -1.93 7.08 6.85
C ASN A 118 -1.24 7.62 8.11
N THR A 119 -0.98 6.74 9.08
CA THR A 119 -0.26 7.09 10.32
C THR A 119 1.13 7.62 10.01
N GLU A 120 1.86 7.04 9.06
CA GLU A 120 3.17 7.53 8.60
C GLU A 120 3.10 8.97 8.09
N PHE A 121 2.14 9.30 7.23
CA PHE A 121 1.96 10.65 6.70
C PHE A 121 1.72 11.66 7.84
N TRP A 122 0.80 11.35 8.75
CA TRP A 122 0.52 12.21 9.91
C TRP A 122 1.72 12.32 10.86
N ALA A 123 2.51 11.26 11.02
CA ALA A 123 3.72 11.26 11.82
C ALA A 123 4.80 12.15 11.18
N SER A 124 4.99 12.07 9.85
CA SER A 124 5.92 12.93 9.10
C SER A 124 5.55 14.41 9.22
N LEU A 125 4.25 14.74 9.16
CA LEU A 125 3.75 16.09 9.38
C LEU A 125 4.05 16.56 10.81
N SER A 126 3.82 15.70 11.80
CA SER A 126 4.12 16.00 13.21
C SER A 126 5.61 16.28 13.43
N LEU A 127 6.49 15.51 12.78
CA LEU A 127 7.94 15.77 12.77
C LEU A 127 8.30 17.10 12.11
N ALA A 128 7.67 17.43 10.97
CA ALA A 128 7.89 18.70 10.29
C ALA A 128 7.48 19.88 11.18
N ILE A 129 6.33 19.79 11.83
CA ILE A 129 5.86 20.79 12.82
C ILE A 129 6.86 20.91 13.97
N ASN A 130 7.30 19.78 14.54
CA ASN A 130 8.29 19.78 15.62
C ASN A 130 9.58 20.51 15.22
N ARG A 131 10.08 20.29 14.01
CA ARG A 131 11.26 21.00 13.48
C ARG A 131 10.98 22.47 13.22
N PHE A 132 9.82 22.81 12.69
CA PHE A 132 9.41 24.19 12.46
C PHE A 132 9.37 25.00 13.76
N VAL A 133 8.75 24.45 14.81
CA VAL A 133 8.69 25.09 16.13
C VAL A 133 10.08 25.23 16.74
N ALA A 134 10.96 24.24 16.58
CA ALA A 134 12.35 24.31 17.04
C ALA A 134 13.14 25.45 16.37
N LEU A 135 12.92 25.66 15.08
CA LEU A 135 13.58 26.72 14.30
C LEU A 135 13.00 28.11 14.60
N ALA A 136 11.68 28.22 14.77
CA ALA A 136 11.00 29.49 14.98
C ALA A 136 11.11 30.02 16.43
N LEU A 137 11.13 29.15 17.44
CA LEU A 137 11.12 29.54 18.86
C LEU A 137 12.17 28.79 19.70
N PRO A 138 13.48 29.03 19.48
CA PRO A 138 14.55 28.30 20.16
C PRO A 138 14.51 28.44 21.70
N HIS A 139 14.09 29.60 22.23
CA HIS A 139 14.07 29.87 23.68
C HIS A 139 12.86 29.26 24.41
N SER A 140 11.69 29.16 23.75
CA SER A 140 10.49 28.53 24.35
C SER A 140 10.42 27.02 24.08
N TYR A 141 11.19 26.50 23.12
CA TYR A 141 11.17 25.09 22.75
C TYR A 141 11.48 24.15 23.93
N GLN A 142 12.48 24.47 24.76
CA GLN A 142 12.80 23.65 25.95
C GLN A 142 11.68 23.63 26.99
N ARG A 143 10.82 24.65 27.02
CA ARG A 143 9.71 24.74 28.00
C ARG A 143 8.41 24.13 27.47
N ILE A 144 8.20 24.17 26.15
CA ILE A 144 7.01 23.65 25.47
C ILE A 144 7.13 22.15 25.19
N ILE A 145 8.33 21.67 24.82
CA ILE A 145 8.56 20.26 24.45
C ILE A 145 8.81 19.45 25.72
N SER A 146 7.70 19.09 26.38
CA SER A 146 7.70 18.09 27.44
C SER A 146 7.52 16.69 26.85
N LYS A 147 7.84 15.66 27.64
CA LYS A 147 7.52 14.25 27.32
C LYS A 147 6.04 14.08 26.94
N ALA A 148 5.15 14.85 27.55
CA ALA A 148 3.72 14.85 27.24
C ALA A 148 3.42 15.27 25.78
N VAL A 149 4.04 16.33 25.27
CA VAL A 149 3.84 16.81 23.89
C VAL A 149 4.35 15.78 22.90
N LEU A 150 5.47 15.14 23.22
CA LEU A 150 6.04 14.06 22.41
C LEU A 150 5.12 12.83 22.34
N THR A 151 4.53 12.43 23.47
CA THR A 151 3.52 11.36 23.50
C THR A 151 2.29 11.72 22.70
N VAL A 152 1.80 12.97 22.79
CA VAL A 152 0.66 13.45 22.00
C VAL A 152 0.99 13.42 20.50
N MET A 153 2.17 13.85 20.08
CA MET A 153 2.60 13.80 18.67
C MET A 153 2.71 12.37 18.12
N ILE A 154 2.94 11.37 18.97
CA ILE A 154 2.88 9.96 18.57
C ILE A 154 1.44 9.49 18.47
N PHE A 155 0.60 9.85 19.45
CA PHE A 155 -0.77 9.36 19.54
C PHE A 155 -1.71 9.96 18.47
N VAL A 156 -1.53 11.24 18.11
CA VAL A 156 -2.35 11.95 17.13
C VAL A 156 -2.36 11.26 15.76
N PRO A 157 -1.22 10.90 15.16
CA PRO A 157 -1.17 10.13 13.92
C PRO A 157 -2.00 8.85 13.93
N TRP A 158 -1.94 8.07 15.03
CA TRP A 158 -2.72 6.84 15.15
C TRP A 158 -4.22 7.12 15.24
N VAL A 159 -4.62 8.12 16.02
CA VAL A 159 -6.03 8.50 16.15
C VAL A 159 -6.58 9.01 14.82
N LEU A 160 -5.84 9.86 14.10
CA LEU A 160 -6.24 10.36 12.79
C LEU A 160 -6.28 9.24 11.75
N GLY A 161 -5.25 8.39 11.71
CA GLY A 161 -5.21 7.20 10.86
C GLY A 161 -6.42 6.30 11.09
N LEU A 162 -6.71 5.96 12.35
CA LEU A 162 -7.88 5.16 12.71
C LEU A 162 -9.20 5.88 12.40
N SER A 163 -9.31 7.17 12.69
CA SER A 163 -10.55 7.94 12.47
C SER A 163 -10.91 8.07 10.99
N LEU A 164 -9.92 8.08 10.11
CA LEU A 164 -10.15 8.10 8.66
C LEU A 164 -10.48 6.70 8.11
N ASN A 165 -9.87 5.66 8.66
CA ASN A 165 -10.06 4.28 8.19
C ASN A 165 -11.26 3.56 8.84
N LEU A 166 -11.70 3.94 10.05
CA LEU A 166 -12.86 3.35 10.73
C LEU A 166 -14.19 3.54 9.96
N PRO A 167 -14.53 4.74 9.45
CA PRO A 167 -15.75 4.97 8.68
C PRO A 167 -15.79 4.12 7.40
N LEU A 168 -14.63 3.97 6.74
CA LEU A 168 -14.43 3.08 5.60
C LEU A 168 -14.67 1.61 5.99
N TYR A 169 -14.22 1.18 7.18
CA TYR A 169 -14.48 -0.17 7.69
C TYR A 169 -15.95 -0.43 8.02
N PHE A 170 -16.63 0.55 8.63
CA PHE A 170 -18.06 0.43 9.00
C PHE A 170 -19.02 0.54 7.81
N GLY A 171 -18.51 0.71 6.59
CA GLY A 171 -19.33 0.75 5.38
C GLY A 171 -20.05 2.08 5.15
N ILE A 172 -19.66 3.14 5.84
CA ILE A 172 -20.18 4.51 5.65
C ILE A 172 -19.25 5.21 4.67
N GLY A 173 -19.50 5.02 3.37
CA GLY A 173 -18.77 5.69 2.28
C GLY A 173 -18.07 4.78 1.27
N GLY A 174 -17.96 3.47 1.53
CA GLY A 174 -17.38 2.50 0.61
C GLY A 174 -17.38 1.08 1.18
N ARG A 175 -17.20 0.06 0.34
CA ARG A 175 -16.96 -1.33 0.79
C ARG A 175 -15.61 -1.79 0.28
N PHE A 176 -14.85 -2.46 1.13
CA PHE A 176 -13.66 -3.19 0.68
C PHE A 176 -14.12 -4.40 -0.13
N PHE A 177 -13.66 -4.47 -1.39
CA PHE A 177 -13.92 -5.60 -2.26
C PHE A 177 -12.59 -6.14 -2.78
N LEU A 178 -12.52 -7.47 -2.89
CA LEU A 178 -11.38 -8.14 -3.50
C LEU A 178 -11.53 -8.01 -5.02
N GLN A 179 -10.80 -7.07 -5.62
CA GLN A 179 -10.76 -6.96 -7.07
C GLN A 179 -9.82 -8.02 -7.59
N THR A 180 -10.35 -8.98 -8.35
CA THR A 180 -9.61 -10.13 -8.92
C THR A 180 -9.10 -9.87 -10.35
N VAL A 181 -9.39 -8.70 -10.93
CA VAL A 181 -9.09 -8.37 -12.34
C VAL A 181 -8.38 -7.01 -12.40
N PRO A 182 -7.19 -6.84 -13.02
CA PRO A 182 -6.26 -7.84 -13.60
C PRO A 182 -5.26 -8.47 -12.61
N PHE A 183 -5.35 -8.15 -11.32
CA PHE A 183 -4.55 -8.69 -10.21
C PHE A 183 -5.41 -8.72 -8.93
N GLU A 184 -5.28 -9.70 -8.04
CA GLU A 184 -5.95 -9.62 -6.73
C GLU A 184 -5.36 -8.48 -5.91
N THR A 185 -6.13 -7.41 -5.80
CA THR A 185 -5.87 -6.31 -4.87
C THR A 185 -7.12 -6.06 -4.07
N CYS A 186 -6.95 -5.79 -2.78
CA CYS A 186 -8.03 -5.29 -1.96
C CYS A 186 -8.21 -3.81 -2.30
N THR A 187 -9.29 -3.47 -3.00
CA THR A 187 -9.56 -2.08 -3.36
C THR A 187 -10.79 -1.58 -2.59
N THR A 188 -10.81 -0.27 -2.35
CA THR A 188 -11.99 0.40 -1.80
C THR A 188 -12.81 0.92 -2.97
N ASP A 189 -14.05 0.44 -3.10
CA ASP A 189 -14.99 1.01 -4.05
C ASP A 189 -15.92 1.97 -3.31
N LEU A 190 -16.02 3.20 -3.81
CA LEU A 190 -17.00 4.16 -3.32
C LEU A 190 -18.34 3.65 -3.83
N VAL A 191 -19.25 3.28 -2.92
CA VAL A 191 -20.60 2.85 -3.31
C VAL A 191 -21.18 3.91 -4.25
N PRO A 192 -21.43 3.60 -5.54
CA PRO A 192 -22.04 4.56 -6.43
C PRO A 192 -23.43 4.84 -5.87
N SER A 193 -23.66 6.06 -5.43
CA SER A 193 -25.02 6.56 -5.21
C SER A 193 -25.68 6.71 -6.57
N GLY A 194 -26.09 5.59 -7.18
CA GLY A 194 -26.63 5.53 -8.54
C GLY A 194 -25.91 4.48 -9.38
N GLY A 195 -26.64 3.44 -9.77
CA GLY A 195 -26.10 2.19 -10.28
C GLY A 195 -25.23 2.30 -11.52
N THR A 196 -24.03 1.76 -11.41
CA THR A 196 -23.34 1.05 -12.50
C THR A 196 -22.59 -0.10 -11.86
N ASN A 197 -23.18 -1.29 -11.97
CA ASN A 197 -22.49 -2.54 -11.75
C ASN A 197 -21.22 -2.53 -12.62
N CYS A 198 -20.04 -2.58 -12.02
CA CYS A 198 -18.81 -2.96 -12.72
C CYS A 198 -19.02 -4.39 -13.24
N SER A 199 -19.56 -4.46 -14.46
CA SER A 199 -20.01 -5.67 -15.13
C SER A 199 -18.83 -6.35 -15.83
N CYS A 200 -17.73 -6.60 -15.11
CA CYS A 200 -16.63 -7.42 -15.60
C CYS A 200 -16.69 -8.87 -15.09
N ILE A 201 -17.51 -9.16 -14.07
CA ILE A 201 -17.60 -10.49 -13.46
C ILE A 201 -18.59 -11.41 -14.20
N GLN A 202 -19.55 -10.87 -14.96
CA GLN A 202 -20.58 -11.71 -15.62
C GLN A 202 -20.15 -12.29 -16.98
N ALA A 203 -18.95 -11.98 -17.48
CA ALA A 203 -18.52 -12.47 -18.81
C ALA A 203 -17.91 -13.89 -18.80
N TRP A 204 -17.52 -14.42 -17.65
CA TRP A 204 -16.87 -15.74 -17.56
C TRP A 204 -17.81 -16.88 -17.16
N GLU A 205 -18.93 -16.59 -16.49
CA GLU A 205 -19.87 -17.62 -15.99
C GLU A 205 -20.92 -18.08 -17.04
N TYR A 206 -20.87 -17.57 -18.27
CA TYR A 206 -21.81 -17.91 -19.36
C TYR A 206 -21.22 -18.80 -20.45
N ARG A 207 -20.18 -19.58 -20.12
CA ARG A 207 -19.62 -20.60 -21.02
C ARG A 207 -19.22 -21.86 -20.26
N SER A 208 -20.22 -22.50 -19.65
CA SER A 208 -20.23 -23.94 -19.35
C SER A 208 -21.21 -24.64 -20.27
#